data_AF-A0A353R4B1-F1
#
_entry.id   AF-A0A353R4B1-F1
#
_cell.length_a   1.000
_cell.length_b   1.000
_cell.length_c   1.000
_cell.angle_alpha   90.00
_cell.angle_beta   90.00
_cell.angle_gamma   90.00
#
_symmetry.space_group_name_H-M   'P 1'
#
loop_
_entity.id
_entity.type
_entity.pdbx_description
1 polymer ?
#
loop_
_entity_poly.entity_id
_entity_poly.type
_entity_poly.pdbx_seq_one_letter_code
_entity_poly.pdbx_strand_id
1 'polypeptide(L)'
;MDDYSDHPQSVAETRAGKAGRARLWSPRDALIDLLRDIDSGKIAPQTLVICWSEPDQSGEMCAYFSAAGPDIMSSIGTVEAAKTVMLVGRR
;
A
#
# COMPACT_ATOMS: atom_id res chain seq x y z
N MET A 1 1.21 8.50 19.27
CA MET A 1 1.06 7.90 17.93
C MET A 1 -0.36 8.22 17.51
N ASP A 2 -0.54 8.72 16.29
CA ASP A 2 -1.86 9.10 15.79
C ASP A 2 -2.66 7.84 15.43
N ASP A 3 -3.92 7.79 15.82
CA ASP A 3 -4.87 6.72 15.51
C ASP A 3 -5.70 7.13 14.29
N TYR A 4 -5.69 6.31 13.25
CA TYR A 4 -6.41 6.55 12.00
C TYR A 4 -7.73 5.81 11.89
N SER A 5 -8.10 4.95 12.85
CA SER A 5 -9.30 4.08 12.77
C SER A 5 -10.58 4.81 12.35
N ASP A 6 -10.81 6.02 12.89
CA ASP A 6 -11.97 6.88 12.60
C ASP A 6 -11.71 7.96 11.52
N HIS A 7 -10.57 7.90 10.83
CA HIS A 7 -10.24 8.89 9.80
C HIS A 7 -11.27 8.81 8.66
N PRO A 8 -11.88 9.94 8.26
CA PRO A 8 -12.93 9.93 7.25
C PRO A 8 -12.43 9.43 5.90
N GLN A 9 -13.27 8.64 5.22
CA GLN A 9 -13.04 8.20 3.85
C GLN A 9 -13.23 9.34 2.87
N SER A 10 -12.33 9.46 1.90
CA SER A 10 -12.49 10.42 0.82
C SER A 10 -13.44 9.89 -0.26
N VAL A 11 -14.13 10.77 -0.98
CA VAL A 11 -15.01 10.36 -2.10
C VAL A 11 -14.22 9.66 -3.21
N ALA A 12 -12.94 10.04 -3.39
CA ALA A 12 -12.03 9.40 -4.32
C ALA A 12 -11.76 7.95 -3.92
N GLU A 13 -11.49 7.72 -2.64
CA GLU A 13 -11.29 6.41 -2.03
C GLU A 13 -12.48 5.47 -2.24
N THR A 14 -13.69 5.92 -1.90
CA THR A 14 -14.92 5.11 -2.06
C THR A 14 -15.15 4.74 -3.53
N ARG A 15 -14.89 5.67 -4.45
CA ARG A 15 -15.01 5.41 -5.89
C ARG A 15 -13.94 4.44 -6.38
N ALA A 16 -12.72 4.57 -5.88
CA ALA A 16 -11.58 3.76 -6.29
C ALA A 16 -11.72 2.30 -5.83
N GLY A 17 -12.16 2.09 -4.59
CA GLY A 17 -12.52 0.77 -4.05
C GLY A 17 -13.66 0.11 -4.83
N LYS A 18 -14.74 0.86 -5.12
CA LYS A 18 -15.90 0.34 -5.89
C LYS A 18 -15.56 0.01 -7.35
N ALA A 19 -14.69 0.80 -7.98
CA ALA A 19 -14.33 0.61 -9.38
C ALA A 19 -13.19 -0.40 -9.60
N GLY A 20 -12.47 -0.80 -8.54
CA GLY A 20 -11.29 -1.66 -8.64
C GLY A 20 -10.17 -1.06 -9.49
N ARG A 21 -10.07 0.27 -9.57
CA ARG A 21 -9.11 0.97 -10.45
C ARG A 21 -8.07 1.71 -9.62
N ALA A 22 -6.83 1.23 -9.66
CA ALA A 22 -5.69 1.84 -8.95
C ALA A 22 -5.50 3.33 -9.26
N ARG A 23 -5.73 3.77 -10.50
CA ARG A 23 -5.59 5.18 -10.94
C ARG A 23 -6.51 6.18 -10.21
N LEU A 24 -7.54 5.70 -9.53
CA LEU A 24 -8.50 6.56 -8.81
C LEU A 24 -8.07 6.83 -7.37
N TRP A 25 -7.07 6.10 -6.88
CA TRP A 25 -6.44 6.35 -5.59
C TRP A 25 -5.37 7.43 -5.73
N SER A 26 -5.37 8.42 -4.83
CA SER A 26 -4.12 9.12 -4.56
C SER A 26 -3.22 8.22 -3.70
N PRO A 27 -1.88 8.33 -3.80
CA PRO A 27 -0.99 7.56 -2.93
C PRO A 27 -1.28 7.76 -1.44
N ARG A 28 -1.67 8.99 -1.06
CA ARG A 28 -2.03 9.31 0.33
C ARG A 28 -3.31 8.61 0.79
N ASP A 29 -4.36 8.61 -0.04
CA ASP A 29 -5.61 7.90 0.29
C ASP A 29 -5.34 6.40 0.50
N ALA A 30 -4.50 5.79 -0.35
CA ALA A 30 -4.16 4.37 -0.24
C ALA A 30 -3.43 4.05 1.07
N LEU A 31 -2.53 4.93 1.52
CA LEU A 31 -1.85 4.78 2.80
C LEU A 31 -2.81 4.95 3.99
N ILE A 32 -3.72 5.92 3.94
CA ILE A 32 -4.70 6.15 5.01
C ILE A 32 -5.68 4.98 5.13
N ASP A 33 -6.11 4.39 4.02
CA ASP A 33 -6.93 3.18 4.02
C ASP A 33 -6.22 1.99 4.66
N LEU A 34 -4.94 1.77 4.31
CA LEU A 34 -4.13 0.74 4.94
C LEU A 34 -3.96 0.97 6.46
N LEU A 35 -3.68 2.20 6.88
CA LEU A 35 -3.54 2.56 8.30
C LEU A 35 -4.85 2.33 9.05
N ARG A 36 -6.00 2.66 8.46
CA ARG A 36 -7.32 2.35 9.05
C ARG A 36 -7.55 0.87 9.27
N ASP A 37 -7.21 0.05 8.27
CA ASP A 37 -7.33 -1.40 8.40
C ASP A 37 -6.41 -1.96 9.50
N ILE A 38 -5.24 -1.36 9.72
CA ILE A 38 -4.33 -1.74 10.81
C ILE A 38 -4.89 -1.29 12.16
N ASP A 39 -5.24 -0.02 12.32
CA ASP A 39 -5.65 0.57 13.60
C ASP A 39 -7.01 0.03 14.08
N SER A 40 -7.91 -0.31 13.15
CA SER A 40 -9.17 -1.01 13.46
C SER A 40 -8.99 -2.49 13.81
N GLY A 41 -7.78 -3.04 13.65
CA GLY A 41 -7.48 -4.45 13.89
C GLY A 41 -8.00 -5.40 12.80
N LYS A 42 -8.50 -4.88 11.68
CA LYS A 42 -8.96 -5.69 10.53
C LYS A 42 -7.81 -6.46 9.89
N ILE A 43 -6.61 -5.89 9.88
CA ILE A 43 -5.37 -6.57 9.49
C ILE A 43 -4.27 -6.30 10.53
N ALA A 44 -3.33 -7.24 10.64
CA ALA A 44 -2.15 -7.11 11.49
C ALA A 44 -0.92 -7.65 10.75
N PRO A 45 -0.35 -6.90 9.79
CA PRO A 45 0.73 -7.38 8.94
C PRO A 45 2.00 -7.63 9.77
N GLN A 46 2.62 -8.81 9.60
CA GLN A 46 3.93 -9.10 10.19
C GLN A 46 5.07 -8.45 9.40
N THR A 47 4.91 -8.38 8.07
CA THR A 47 5.81 -7.70 7.14
C THR A 47 4.98 -6.78 6.27
N LEU A 48 5.39 -5.53 6.15
CA LEU A 48 4.80 -4.54 5.27
C LEU A 48 5.89 -3.92 4.40
N VAL A 49 5.69 -3.91 3.09
CA VAL A 49 6.58 -3.23 2.13
C VAL A 49 5.74 -2.23 1.35
N ILE A 50 6.15 -0.97 1.37
CA ILE A 50 5.55 0.12 0.61
C ILE A 50 6.52 0.45 -0.51
N CYS A 51 6.08 0.29 -1.76
CA CYS A 51 6.85 0.63 -2.94
C CYS A 51 6.21 1.84 -3.64
N TRP A 52 7.01 2.78 -4.11
CA TRP A 52 6.57 3.91 -4.92
C TRP A 52 7.57 4.21 -6.04
N SER A 53 7.14 5.00 -7.02
CA SER A 53 8.03 5.52 -8.05
C SER A 53 7.84 7.01 -8.20
N GLU A 54 8.96 7.71 -8.37
CA GLU A 54 9.01 9.16 -8.60
C GLU A 54 10.26 9.48 -9.44
N PRO A 55 10.26 10.59 -10.19
CA PRO A 55 11.44 11.00 -10.93
C PRO A 55 12.57 11.41 -9.98
N ASP A 56 13.79 11.00 -10.30
CA ASP A 56 15.00 11.42 -9.60
C ASP A 56 15.42 12.85 -10.00
N GLN A 57 16.59 13.30 -9.54
CA GLN A 57 17.11 14.64 -9.86
C GLN A 57 17.38 14.85 -11.36
N SER A 58 17.56 13.78 -12.14
CA SER A 58 17.76 13.82 -13.58
C SER A 58 16.44 13.77 -14.36
N GLY A 59 15.32 13.55 -13.68
CA GLY A 59 14.00 13.34 -14.28
C GLY A 59 13.72 11.90 -14.69
N GLU A 60 14.62 10.95 -14.39
CA GLU A 60 14.43 9.53 -14.66
C GLU A 60 13.53 8.89 -13.59
N MET A 61 12.54 8.11 -14.01
CA MET A 61 11.65 7.43 -13.07
C MET A 61 12.40 6.34 -12.30
N CYS A 62 12.53 6.54 -10.99
CA CYS A 62 13.16 5.60 -10.08
C CYS A 62 12.14 4.94 -9.16
N ALA A 63 12.43 3.72 -8.71
CA ALA A 63 11.62 3.01 -7.73
C ALA A 63 12.27 3.09 -6.35
N TYR A 64 11.43 3.29 -5.35
CA TYR A 64 11.82 3.43 -3.95
C TYR A 64 10.94 2.52 -3.09
N PHE A 65 11.44 2.20 -1.90
CA PHE A 65 10.66 1.41 -0.95
C PHE A 65 10.97 1.77 0.50
N SER A 66 10.04 1.40 1.37
CA SER A 66 10.21 1.36 2.82
C SER A 66 9.58 0.06 3.32
N ALA A 67 10.23 -0.58 4.29
CA ALA A 67 9.80 -1.88 4.79
C ALA A 67 9.84 -1.93 6.32
N ALA A 68 8.85 -2.58 6.90
CA ALA A 68 8.81 -3.00 8.28
C ALA A 68 8.66 -4.53 8.30
N GLY A 69 9.52 -5.21 9.04
CA GLY A 69 9.54 -6.68 9.10
C GLY A 69 10.79 -7.20 9.79
N PRO A 70 10.92 -8.54 9.91
CA PRO A 70 12.04 -9.16 10.64
C PRO A 70 13.38 -9.02 9.90
N ASP A 71 13.36 -9.06 8.57
CA ASP A 71 14.56 -9.01 7.73
C ASP A 71 14.24 -8.66 6.25
N ILE A 72 15.30 -8.41 5.48
CA ILE A 72 15.20 -8.02 4.06
C ILE A 72 14.68 -9.14 3.17
N MET A 73 14.99 -10.41 3.46
CA MET A 73 14.55 -11.56 2.67
C MET A 73 13.03 -11.76 2.82
N SER A 74 12.52 -11.59 4.04
CA SER A 74 11.09 -11.58 4.32
C SER A 74 10.37 -10.46 3.55
N SER A 75 10.99 -9.29 3.44
CA SER A 75 10.48 -8.16 2.66
C SER A 75 10.42 -8.47 1.17
N ILE A 76 11.52 -9.00 0.59
CA ILE A 76 11.58 -9.41 -0.82
C ILE A 76 10.54 -10.51 -1.11
N GLY A 77 10.45 -11.53 -0.25
CA GLY A 77 9.48 -12.61 -0.39
C GLY A 77 8.03 -12.10 -0.38
N THR A 78 7.74 -11.11 0.47
CA THR A 78 6.43 -10.45 0.52
C THR A 78 6.10 -9.74 -0.79
N VAL A 79 7.05 -9.00 -1.37
CA VAL A 79 6.86 -8.32 -2.67
C VAL A 79 6.62 -9.33 -3.79
N GLU A 80 7.41 -10.41 -3.85
CA GLU A 80 7.27 -11.45 -4.88
C GLU A 80 5.94 -12.19 -4.80
N ALA A 81 5.49 -12.51 -3.59
CA ALA A 81 4.17 -13.10 -3.36
C ALA A 81 3.04 -12.13 -3.76
N ALA A 82 3.13 -10.86 -3.35
CA ALA A 82 2.15 -9.83 -3.67
C ALA A 82 2.04 -9.60 -5.19
N LYS A 83 3.17 -9.54 -5.90
CA LYS A 83 3.23 -9.45 -7.37
C LYS A 83 2.46 -10.59 -8.04
N THR A 84 2.64 -11.82 -7.55
CA THR A 84 1.93 -12.99 -8.08
C THR A 84 0.42 -12.83 -7.94
N VAL A 85 -0.06 -12.40 -6.77
CA VAL A 85 -1.49 -12.15 -6.53
C VAL A 85 -2.03 -11.02 -7.41
N MET A 86 -1.25 -9.97 -7.64
CA MET A 86 -1.63 -8.87 -8.54
C MET A 86 -1.81 -9.34 -10.00
N LEU A 87 -0.94 -10.22 -10.48
CA LEU A 87 -0.96 -10.72 -11.86
C LEU A 87 -2.05 -11.76 -12.11
N VAL A 88 -2.31 -12.62 -11.14
CA VAL A 88 -3.22 -13.77 -11.29
C VAL A 88 -4.63 -13.47 -10.74
N GLY A 89 -4.78 -12.39 -9.98
CA GLY A 89 -5.99 -12.08 -9.21
C GLY A 89 -6.07 -12.86 -7.90
N ARG A 90 -6.81 -12.34 -6.91
CA ARG A 90 -7.15 -13.11 -5.70
C ARG A 90 -8.00 -14.32 -6.13
N ARG A 91 -7.53 -15.53 -5.84
CA ARG A 91 -8.37 -16.74 -5.88
C ARG A 91 -9.41 -16.71 -4.77
#